data_AF-A0A6J1VYB5-F1
#
_entry.id   AF-A0A6J1VYB5-F1
#
_cell.length_a   1.000
_cell.length_b   1.000
_cell.length_c   1.000
_cell.angle_alpha   90.00
_cell.angle_beta   90.00
_cell.angle_gamma   90.00
#
_symmetry.space_group_name_H-M   'P 1'
#
loop_
_entity.id
_entity.type
_entity.pdbx_description
1 polymer ?
#
loop_
_entity_poly.entity_id
_entity_poly.type
_entity_poly.pdbx_seq_one_letter_code
_entity_poly.pdbx_strand_id
1 'polypeptide(L)'
;SAFASCRGGLFTFIISRMVIRTRNLLFSSLVRQDLAFFQEVKTGALASRLSKDTTMMSRSVPLNTNVFLRTLIKTLGLYGFMIGLSWRLTLLMLIETPLMMAVQKVYDVRHQALLKAIQDSVAHSEEVVHEVISSMETVHSFATEEKESQRYESSLEDTCRLKNQRDLERIVYLLVVR
;
A
#
# COMPACT_ATOMS: atom_id res chain seq x y z
N SER A 1 30.51 -13.55 -4.65
CA SER A 1 30.61 -12.35 -3.80
C SER A 1 31.01 -11.10 -4.58
N ALA A 2 32.16 -11.07 -5.26
CA ALA A 2 32.66 -9.90 -6.00
C ALA A 2 31.73 -9.40 -7.14
N PHE A 3 31.08 -10.32 -7.88
CA PHE A 3 30.18 -9.94 -8.97
C PHE A 3 28.88 -9.27 -8.48
N ALA A 4 28.41 -9.63 -7.29
CA ALA A 4 27.26 -8.99 -6.65
C ALA A 4 27.62 -7.57 -6.18
N SER A 5 28.83 -7.40 -5.62
CA SER A 5 29.36 -6.10 -5.20
C SER A 5 29.60 -5.16 -6.38
N CYS A 6 30.17 -5.66 -7.49
CA CYS A 6 30.42 -4.86 -8.70
C CYS A 6 29.11 -4.37 -9.35
N ARG A 7 28.10 -5.24 -9.48
CA ARG A 7 26.77 -4.87 -9.97
C ARG A 7 26.08 -3.85 -9.06
N GLY A 8 26.15 -4.04 -7.74
CA GLY A 8 25.60 -3.09 -6.76
C GLY A 8 26.25 -1.70 -6.86
N GLY A 9 27.57 -1.67 -7.04
CA GLY A 9 28.35 -0.44 -7.22
C GLY A 9 27.97 0.32 -8.49
N LEU A 10 27.94 -0.36 -9.64
CA LEU A 10 27.55 0.24 -10.92
C LEU A 10 26.12 0.81 -10.90
N PHE A 11 25.19 0.08 -10.25
CA PHE A 11 23.81 0.52 -10.13
C PHE A 11 23.69 1.79 -9.30
N THR A 12 24.38 1.83 -8.15
CA THR A 12 24.42 3.00 -7.27
C THR A 12 25.01 4.22 -7.99
N PHE A 13 26.02 4.01 -8.83
CA PHE A 13 26.63 5.06 -9.64
C PHE A 13 25.66 5.66 -10.69
N ILE A 14 24.93 4.82 -11.42
CA ILE A 14 23.95 5.24 -12.42
C ILE A 14 22.80 6.04 -11.77
N ILE A 15 22.32 5.60 -10.61
CA ILE A 15 21.23 6.28 -9.91
C ILE A 15 21.67 7.64 -9.35
N SER A 16 22.86 7.72 -8.77
CA SER A 16 23.41 9.00 -8.29
C SER A 16 23.43 10.03 -9.42
N ARG A 17 23.87 9.62 -10.63
CA ARG A 17 23.84 10.45 -11.84
C ARG A 17 22.43 10.88 -12.26
N MET A 18 21.47 9.96 -12.25
CA MET A 18 20.06 10.25 -12.57
C MET A 18 19.45 11.28 -11.60
N VAL A 19 19.66 11.11 -10.29
CA VAL A 19 19.13 12.02 -9.26
C VAL A 19 19.67 13.45 -9.42
N ILE A 20 20.98 13.59 -9.66
CA ILE A 20 21.61 14.90 -9.87
C ILE A 20 21.03 15.58 -11.12
N ARG A 21 20.79 14.82 -12.19
CA ARG A 21 20.19 15.35 -13.42
C ARG A 21 18.76 15.84 -13.19
N THR A 22 17.95 15.08 -12.46
CA THR A 22 16.58 15.49 -12.10
C THR A 22 16.57 16.74 -11.22
N ARG A 23 17.47 16.83 -10.23
CA ARG A 23 17.64 18.03 -9.39
C ARG A 23 17.97 19.28 -10.21
N ASN A 24 18.88 19.16 -11.18
CA ASN A 24 19.25 20.28 -12.04
C ASN A 24 18.10 20.73 -12.95
N LEU A 25 17.33 19.78 -13.51
CA LEU A 25 16.16 20.11 -14.34
C LEU A 25 15.06 20.80 -13.52
N LEU A 26 14.79 20.31 -12.31
CA LEU A 26 13.82 20.93 -11.40
C LEU A 26 14.26 22.34 -11.00
N PHE A 27 15.51 22.52 -10.58
CA PHE A 27 16.03 23.84 -10.24
C PHE A 27 15.96 24.82 -11.43
N SER A 28 16.33 24.37 -12.63
CA SER A 28 16.22 25.19 -13.83
C SER A 28 14.79 25.55 -14.20
N SER A 29 13.82 24.67 -13.91
CA SER A 29 12.39 24.93 -14.12
C SER A 29 11.84 25.90 -13.08
N LEU A 30 12.25 25.78 -11.81
CA LEU A 30 11.86 26.69 -10.72
C LEU A 30 12.38 28.11 -10.93
N VAL A 31 13.61 28.28 -11.41
CA VAL A 31 14.20 29.60 -11.71
C VAL A 31 13.49 30.29 -12.90
N ARG A 32 12.85 29.53 -13.79
CA ARG A 32 12.08 30.04 -14.93
C ARG A 32 10.61 30.31 -14.61
N GLN A 33 10.16 30.08 -13.39
CA GLN A 33 8.77 30.22 -12.99
C GLN A 33 8.44 31.66 -12.58
N ASP A 34 7.21 32.08 -12.87
CA ASP A 34 6.76 33.46 -12.69
C ASP A 34 6.73 33.94 -11.24
N LEU A 35 6.97 35.24 -11.03
CA LEU A 35 7.03 35.85 -9.70
C LEU A 35 5.73 35.68 -8.88
N ALA A 36 4.58 35.58 -9.57
CA ALA A 36 3.27 35.34 -8.97
C ALA A 36 3.20 34.01 -8.19
N PHE A 37 3.89 32.97 -8.66
CA PHE A 37 3.97 31.68 -7.98
C PHE A 37 4.75 31.77 -6.65
N PHE A 38 5.76 32.63 -6.59
CA PHE A 38 6.55 32.86 -5.38
C PHE A 38 5.85 33.76 -4.35
N GLN A 39 4.81 34.50 -4.74
CA GLN A 39 3.99 35.30 -3.83
C GLN A 39 2.86 34.47 -3.19
N GLU A 40 2.31 33.50 -3.90
CA GLU A 40 1.24 32.63 -3.41
C GLU A 40 1.74 31.53 -2.45
N VAL A 41 3.01 31.13 -2.58
CA VAL A 41 3.59 30.03 -1.79
C VAL A 41 4.83 30.48 -1.03
N LYS A 42 4.78 30.44 0.30
CA LYS A 42 5.91 30.78 1.20
C LYS A 42 7.19 30.03 0.77
N THR A 43 8.20 30.78 0.31
CA THR A 43 9.44 30.27 -0.31
C THR A 43 10.15 29.19 0.53
N GLY A 44 10.09 29.29 1.87
CA GLY A 44 10.66 28.30 2.79
C GLY A 44 9.91 26.96 2.85
N ALA A 45 8.59 26.95 2.68
CA ALA A 45 7.80 25.71 2.65
C ALA A 45 7.98 24.96 1.32
N LEU A 46 8.15 25.68 0.22
CA LEU A 46 8.50 25.15 -1.11
C LEU A 46 9.87 24.48 -1.12
N ALA A 47 10.90 25.15 -0.60
CA ALA A 47 12.24 24.58 -0.51
C ALA A 47 12.28 23.33 0.38
N SER A 48 11.56 23.34 1.50
CA SER A 48 11.45 22.18 2.40
C SER A 48 10.69 21.01 1.77
N ARG A 49 9.54 21.25 1.11
CA ARG A 49 8.81 20.23 0.36
C ARG A 49 9.64 19.67 -0.80
N LEU A 50 10.25 20.54 -1.60
CA LEU A 50 11.10 20.13 -2.71
C LEU A 50 12.28 19.29 -2.22
N SER A 51 12.95 19.69 -1.13
CA SER A 51 14.04 18.92 -0.54
C SER A 51 13.56 17.56 0.00
N LYS A 52 12.40 17.54 0.66
CA LYS A 52 11.78 16.32 1.19
C LYS A 52 11.36 15.35 0.08
N ASP A 53 10.67 15.85 -0.95
CA ASP A 53 10.18 15.06 -2.08
C ASP A 53 11.34 14.57 -2.95
N THR A 54 12.36 15.41 -3.19
CA THR A 54 13.55 15.01 -3.93
C THR A 54 14.39 14.00 -3.15
N THR A 55 14.45 14.10 -1.83
CA THR A 55 15.15 13.12 -0.98
C THR A 55 14.39 11.80 -0.92
N MET A 56 13.07 11.83 -0.84
CA MET A 56 12.22 10.64 -0.94
C MET A 56 12.37 9.99 -2.32
N MET A 57 12.32 10.75 -3.40
CA MET A 57 12.52 10.25 -4.76
C MET A 57 13.95 9.70 -4.94
N SER A 58 14.96 10.40 -4.42
CA SER A 58 16.36 9.96 -4.46
C SER A 58 16.64 8.70 -3.67
N ARG A 59 15.81 8.32 -2.69
CA ARG A 59 15.94 7.07 -1.93
C ARG A 59 15.08 5.96 -2.54
N SER A 60 13.87 6.28 -2.98
CA SER A 60 12.91 5.33 -3.54
C SER A 60 13.25 4.87 -4.96
N VAL A 61 13.74 5.76 -5.82
CA VAL A 61 14.17 5.42 -7.18
C VAL A 61 15.28 4.36 -7.17
N PRO A 62 16.38 4.50 -6.40
CA PRO A 62 17.42 3.49 -6.35
C PRO A 62 16.93 2.11 -5.92
N LEU A 63 16.17 2.08 -4.83
CA LEU A 63 15.72 0.83 -4.20
C LEU A 63 14.73 0.10 -5.10
N ASN A 64 13.71 0.81 -5.60
CA ASN A 64 12.70 0.19 -6.46
C ASN A 64 13.28 -0.24 -7.81
N THR A 65 14.15 0.55 -8.42
CA THR A 65 14.76 0.18 -9.71
C THR A 65 15.71 -1.02 -9.54
N ASN A 66 16.42 -1.14 -8.41
CA ASN A 66 17.31 -2.27 -8.17
C ASN A 66 16.53 -3.57 -8.01
N VAL A 67 15.47 -3.52 -7.21
CA VAL A 67 14.58 -4.67 -6.98
C VAL A 67 13.89 -5.07 -8.27
N PHE A 68 13.41 -4.10 -9.05
CA PHE A 68 12.76 -4.34 -10.33
C PHE A 68 13.70 -5.02 -11.34
N LEU A 69 14.89 -4.46 -11.55
CA LEU A 69 15.85 -5.02 -12.51
C LEU A 69 16.35 -6.40 -12.07
N ARG A 70 16.60 -6.60 -10.77
CA ARG A 70 16.96 -7.89 -10.19
C ARG A 70 15.87 -8.94 -10.45
N THR A 71 14.63 -8.57 -10.19
CA THR A 71 13.48 -9.46 -10.37
C THR A 71 13.33 -9.83 -11.84
N LEU A 72 13.39 -8.84 -12.74
CA LEU A 72 13.33 -9.05 -14.19
C LEU A 72 14.40 -10.03 -14.69
N ILE A 73 15.67 -9.80 -14.34
CA ILE A 73 16.77 -10.67 -14.77
C ILE A 73 16.58 -12.09 -14.21
N LYS A 74 16.13 -12.22 -12.96
CA LYS A 74 15.87 -13.53 -12.34
C LYS A 74 14.73 -14.26 -13.03
N THR A 75 13.62 -13.58 -13.31
CA THR A 75 12.49 -14.18 -14.04
C THR A 75 12.89 -14.60 -15.45
N LEU A 76 13.52 -13.71 -16.22
CA LEU A 76 13.94 -14.03 -17.59
C LEU A 76 14.96 -15.17 -17.63
N GLY A 77 15.91 -15.19 -16.69
CA GLY A 77 16.88 -16.26 -16.57
C GLY A 77 16.24 -17.60 -16.22
N LEU A 78 15.30 -17.61 -15.26
CA LEU A 78 14.60 -18.84 -14.85
C LEU A 78 13.70 -19.39 -15.95
N TYR A 79 12.90 -18.53 -16.59
CA TYR A 79 12.05 -18.91 -17.73
C TYR A 79 12.88 -19.40 -18.91
N GLY A 80 13.96 -18.70 -19.28
CA GLY A 80 14.86 -19.12 -20.35
C GLY A 80 15.53 -20.46 -20.07
N PHE A 81 16.00 -20.68 -18.84
CA PHE A 81 16.59 -21.95 -18.42
C PHE A 81 15.57 -23.10 -18.41
N MET A 82 14.35 -22.86 -17.91
CA MET A 82 13.31 -23.89 -17.89
C MET A 82 12.86 -24.29 -19.30
N ILE A 83 12.72 -23.34 -20.24
CA ILE A 83 12.37 -23.64 -21.64
C ILE A 83 13.46 -24.51 -22.27
N GLY A 84 14.74 -24.26 -21.93
CA GLY A 84 15.87 -25.06 -22.39
C GLY A 84 15.93 -26.49 -21.82
N LEU A 85 15.48 -26.72 -20.58
CA LEU A 85 15.45 -28.06 -19.99
C LEU A 85 14.28 -28.92 -20.48
N SER A 86 13.06 -28.37 -20.46
CA SER A 86 11.87 -29.09 -20.90
C SER A 86 10.70 -28.14 -21.09
N TRP A 87 10.35 -27.93 -22.36
CA TRP A 87 9.15 -27.20 -22.79
C TRP A 87 7.84 -27.68 -22.10
N ARG A 88 7.77 -28.96 -21.72
CA ARG A 88 6.56 -29.53 -21.08
C ARG A 88 6.38 -29.04 -19.64
N LEU A 89 7.47 -28.93 -18.87
CA LEU A 89 7.43 -28.44 -17.49
C LEU A 89 7.14 -26.93 -17.44
N THR A 90 7.67 -26.16 -18.40
CA THR A 90 7.34 -24.73 -18.52
C THR A 90 5.88 -24.48 -18.80
N LEU A 91 5.25 -25.27 -19.66
CA LEU A 91 3.84 -25.10 -20.01
C LEU A 91 2.93 -25.37 -18.80
N LEU A 92 3.28 -26.37 -18.00
CA LEU A 92 2.54 -26.71 -16.79
C LEU A 92 2.61 -25.57 -15.77
N MET A 93 3.81 -25.04 -15.52
CA MET A 93 4.03 -23.89 -14.63
C MET A 93 3.38 -22.60 -15.16
N LEU A 94 3.38 -22.41 -16.48
CA LEU A 94 2.79 -21.25 -17.15
C LEU A 94 1.25 -21.28 -17.10
N ILE A 95 0.62 -22.44 -16.99
CA ILE A 95 -0.83 -22.58 -16.77
C ILE A 95 -1.18 -22.46 -15.29
N GLU A 96 -0.36 -23.01 -14.40
CA GLU A 96 -0.55 -22.93 -12.95
C GLU A 96 -0.46 -21.49 -12.43
N THR A 97 0.51 -20.71 -12.93
CA THR A 97 0.75 -19.32 -12.50
C THR A 97 -0.49 -18.40 -12.69
N PRO A 98 -1.11 -18.29 -13.87
CA PRO A 98 -2.29 -17.44 -14.06
C PRO A 98 -3.52 -17.97 -13.31
N LEU A 99 -3.64 -19.29 -13.14
CA LEU A 99 -4.72 -19.87 -12.33
C LEU A 99 -4.60 -19.41 -10.88
N MET A 100 -3.41 -19.48 -10.30
CA MET A 100 -3.19 -19.06 -8.92
C MET A 100 -3.31 -17.54 -8.75
N MET A 101 -2.83 -16.76 -9.73
CA MET A 101 -3.01 -15.31 -9.74
C MET A 101 -4.51 -14.91 -9.81
N ALA A 102 -5.33 -15.64 -10.55
CA ALA A 102 -6.77 -15.38 -10.62
C ALA A 102 -7.45 -15.62 -9.27
N VAL A 103 -7.14 -16.74 -8.59
CA VAL A 103 -7.66 -17.05 -7.25
C VAL A 103 -7.23 -15.97 -6.25
N GLN A 104 -5.96 -15.56 -6.27
CA GLN A 104 -5.44 -14.50 -5.41
C GLN A 104 -6.16 -13.17 -5.62
N LYS A 105 -6.38 -12.75 -6.87
CA LYS A 105 -7.09 -11.51 -7.15
C LYS A 105 -8.52 -11.52 -6.63
N VAL A 106 -9.24 -12.63 -6.82
CA VAL A 106 -10.61 -12.74 -6.31
C VAL A 106 -10.63 -12.65 -4.79
N TYR A 107 -9.71 -13.36 -4.13
CA TYR A 107 -9.55 -13.29 -2.67
C TYR A 107 -9.21 -11.87 -2.20
N ASP A 108 -8.25 -11.19 -2.84
CA ASP A 108 -7.84 -9.83 -2.47
C ASP A 108 -8.99 -8.84 -2.57
N VAL A 109 -9.79 -8.89 -3.63
CA VAL A 109 -10.95 -8.00 -3.80
C VAL A 109 -11.99 -8.25 -2.70
N ARG A 110 -12.30 -9.51 -2.40
CA ARG A 110 -13.24 -9.84 -1.31
C ARG A 110 -12.69 -9.43 0.05
N HIS A 111 -11.41 -9.67 0.30
CA HIS A 111 -10.73 -9.32 1.53
C HIS A 111 -10.74 -7.80 1.76
N GLN A 112 -10.45 -7.01 0.72
CA GLN A 112 -10.52 -5.55 0.79
C GLN A 112 -11.95 -5.06 1.05
N ALA A 113 -12.96 -5.67 0.42
CA ALA A 113 -14.36 -5.32 0.68
C ALA A 113 -14.76 -5.61 2.14
N LEU A 114 -14.36 -6.76 2.70
CA LEU A 114 -14.60 -7.08 4.11
C LEU A 114 -13.87 -6.16 5.07
N LEU A 115 -12.61 -5.83 4.80
CA LEU A 115 -11.85 -4.87 5.61
C LEU A 115 -12.52 -3.51 5.62
N LYS A 116 -13.02 -3.05 4.47
CA LYS A 116 -13.77 -1.80 4.37
C LYS A 116 -15.07 -1.86 5.19
N ALA A 117 -15.84 -2.94 5.07
CA ALA A 117 -17.06 -3.12 5.85
C ALA A 117 -16.81 -3.13 7.38
N ILE A 118 -15.72 -3.79 7.82
CA ILE A 118 -15.30 -3.76 9.24
C ILE A 118 -14.95 -2.34 9.66
N GLN A 119 -14.21 -1.60 8.83
CA GLN A 119 -13.82 -0.22 9.14
C GLN A 119 -15.03 0.71 9.21
N ASP A 120 -15.98 0.57 8.28
CA ASP A 120 -17.22 1.35 8.28
C ASP A 120 -18.07 1.03 9.52
N SER A 121 -18.15 -0.25 9.93
CA SER A 121 -18.85 -0.69 11.15
C SER A 121 -18.22 -0.11 12.42
N VAL A 122 -16.89 -0.12 12.52
CA VAL A 122 -16.16 0.48 13.65
C VAL A 122 -16.37 1.99 13.70
N ALA A 123 -16.31 2.66 12.54
CA ALA A 123 -16.56 4.10 12.46
C ALA A 123 -17.99 4.45 12.91
N HIS A 124 -18.98 3.61 12.59
CA HIS A 124 -20.34 3.79 13.06
C HIS A 124 -20.46 3.62 14.58
N SER A 125 -19.76 2.64 15.18
CA SER A 125 -19.71 2.52 16.65
C SER A 125 -19.07 3.74 17.30
N GLU A 126 -18.00 4.29 16.70
CA GLU A 126 -17.35 5.52 17.19
C GLU A 126 -18.27 6.74 17.09
N GLU A 127 -19.06 6.85 16.01
CA GLU A 127 -20.07 7.89 15.84
C GLU A 127 -21.15 7.81 16.92
N VAL A 128 -21.66 6.61 17.21
CA VAL A 128 -22.64 6.39 18.30
C VAL A 128 -22.06 6.83 19.65
N VAL A 129 -20.82 6.48 19.95
CA VAL A 129 -20.14 6.90 21.19
C VAL A 129 -19.99 8.42 21.23
N HIS A 130 -19.59 9.04 20.12
CA HIS A 130 -19.42 10.49 20.04
C HIS A 130 -20.76 11.22 20.25
N GLU A 131 -21.86 10.72 19.66
CA GLU A 131 -23.20 11.26 19.83
C GLU A 131 -23.63 11.20 21.30
N VAL A 132 -23.50 10.05 21.96
CA VAL A 132 -23.86 9.84 23.36
C VAL A 132 -23.04 10.73 24.29
N ILE A 133 -21.72 10.83 24.08
CA ILE A 133 -20.85 11.70 24.89
C ILE A 133 -21.20 13.18 24.68
N SER A 134 -21.48 13.59 23.44
CA SER A 134 -21.85 14.98 23.15
C SER A 134 -23.21 15.37 23.74
N SER A 135 -24.11 14.40 23.92
CA SER A 135 -25.48 14.59 24.42
C SER A 135 -25.72 13.97 25.80
N MET A 136 -24.65 13.82 26.61
CA MET A 136 -24.69 13.10 27.88
C MET A 136 -25.71 13.68 28.88
N GLU A 137 -25.86 15.00 28.91
CA GLU A 137 -26.85 15.70 29.75
C GLU A 137 -28.29 15.33 29.36
N THR A 138 -28.55 15.14 28.07
CA THR A 138 -29.85 14.69 27.55
C THR A 138 -30.10 13.22 27.90
N VAL A 139 -29.11 12.35 27.76
CA VAL A 139 -29.25 10.92 28.12
C VAL A 139 -29.56 10.76 29.61
N HIS A 140 -28.89 11.54 30.46
CA HIS A 140 -29.08 11.49 31.91
C HIS A 140 -30.41 12.08 32.36
N SER A 141 -30.89 13.16 31.72
CA SER A 141 -32.19 13.78 32.03
C SER A 141 -33.38 12.92 31.61
N PHE A 142 -33.25 12.13 30.55
CA PHE A 142 -34.26 11.16 30.12
C PHE A 142 -34.05 9.74 30.69
N ALA A 143 -33.05 9.53 31.56
CA ALA A 143 -32.69 8.22 32.14
C ALA A 143 -32.61 7.08 31.09
N THR A 144 -32.01 7.37 29.93
CA THR A 144 -32.01 6.48 28.75
C THR A 144 -30.69 5.69 28.58
N GLU A 145 -29.91 5.58 29.66
CA GLU A 145 -28.56 4.98 29.67
C GLU A 145 -28.54 3.52 29.19
N GLU A 146 -29.46 2.70 29.69
CA GLU A 146 -29.59 1.28 29.33
C GLU A 146 -29.83 1.10 27.82
N LYS A 147 -30.64 1.98 27.23
CA LYS A 147 -31.01 1.91 25.81
C LYS A 147 -29.84 2.29 24.91
N GLU A 148 -29.06 3.31 25.27
CA GLU A 148 -27.85 3.68 24.54
C GLU A 148 -26.76 2.61 24.69
N SER A 149 -26.66 1.95 25.86
CA SER A 149 -25.76 0.81 26.04
C SER A 149 -26.12 -0.37 25.13
N GLN A 150 -27.41 -0.72 25.03
CA GLN A 150 -27.86 -1.76 24.09
C GLN A 150 -27.60 -1.38 22.63
N ARG A 151 -27.75 -0.11 22.29
CA ARG A 151 -27.43 0.40 20.95
C ARG A 151 -25.96 0.20 20.61
N TYR A 152 -25.06 0.52 21.55
CA TYR A 152 -23.63 0.29 21.37
C TYR A 152 -23.29 -1.21 21.28
N GLU A 153 -23.90 -2.05 22.11
CA GLU A 153 -23.71 -3.51 22.08
C GLU A 153 -24.11 -4.10 20.72
N SER A 154 -25.24 -3.69 20.15
CA SER A 154 -25.67 -4.14 18.81
C SER A 154 -24.67 -3.76 17.70
N SER A 155 -24.08 -2.56 17.77
CA SER A 155 -23.06 -2.11 16.81
C SER A 155 -21.75 -2.90 16.93
N LEU A 156 -21.39 -3.31 18.15
CA LEU A 156 -20.26 -4.20 18.40
C LEU A 156 -20.50 -5.63 17.91
N GLU A 157 -21.72 -6.15 18.06
CA GLU A 157 -22.08 -7.47 17.55
C GLU A 157 -21.94 -7.54 16.03
N ASP A 158 -22.39 -6.51 15.30
CA ASP A 158 -22.23 -6.43 13.84
C ASP A 158 -20.75 -6.42 13.44
N THR A 159 -19.93 -5.66 14.15
CA THR A 159 -18.47 -5.64 13.96
C THR A 159 -17.85 -7.02 14.22
N CYS A 160 -18.29 -7.71 15.27
CA CYS A 160 -17.83 -9.06 15.62
C CYS A 160 -18.19 -10.09 14.54
N ARG A 161 -19.41 -10.02 13.98
CA ARG A 161 -19.87 -10.91 12.91
C ARG A 161 -19.02 -10.75 11.65
N LEU A 162 -18.74 -9.51 11.23
CA LEU A 162 -17.87 -9.23 10.08
C LEU A 162 -16.43 -9.73 10.31
N LYS A 163 -15.91 -9.56 11.52
CA LYS A 163 -14.58 -10.05 11.90
C LYS A 163 -14.49 -11.58 11.84
N ASN A 164 -15.52 -12.28 12.35
CA ASN A 164 -15.59 -13.74 12.28
C ASN A 164 -15.66 -14.24 10.82
N GLN A 165 -16.42 -13.58 9.95
CA GLN A 165 -16.47 -13.93 8.53
C GLN A 165 -15.09 -13.78 7.86
N ARG A 166 -14.40 -12.67 8.10
CA ARG A 166 -13.04 -12.45 7.59
C ARG A 166 -12.07 -13.52 8.08
N ASP A 167 -12.12 -13.87 9.36
CA ASP A 167 -11.20 -14.86 9.93
C ASP A 167 -11.47 -16.26 9.35
N LEU A 168 -12.73 -16.61 9.09
CA LEU A 168 -13.11 -17.85 8.42
C LEU A 168 -12.65 -17.87 6.95
N GLU A 169 -12.89 -16.79 6.18
CA GLU A 169 -12.40 -16.68 4.79
C GLU A 169 -10.87 -16.83 4.73
N ARG A 170 -10.15 -16.23 5.68
CA ARG A 170 -8.69 -16.34 5.78
C ARG A 170 -8.24 -17.77 6.09
N ILE A 171 -8.90 -18.46 7.00
CA ILE A 171 -8.58 -19.86 7.34
C ILE A 171 -8.79 -20.76 6.11
N VAL A 172 -9.91 -20.60 5.40
CA VAL A 172 -10.21 -21.38 4.19
C VAL A 172 -9.14 -21.12 3.11
N TYR A 173 -8.78 -19.85 2.88
CA TYR A 173 -7.74 -19.50 1.92
C TYR A 173 -6.37 -20.09 2.31
N LEU A 174 -5.99 -20.04 3.58
CA LEU A 174 -4.74 -20.62 4.06
C LEU A 174 -4.70 -22.16 3.92
N LEU A 175 -5.84 -22.85 4.01
CA LEU A 175 -5.92 -24.28 3.78
C LEU A 175 -5.80 -24.65 2.29
N VAL A 176 -6.34 -23.82 1.40
CA VAL A 176 -6.29 -24.03 -0.06
C VAL A 176 -4.92 -23.73 -0.64
N VAL A 177 -4.19 -22.76 -0.08
CA VAL A 177 -2.91 -22.28 -0.61
C VAL A 177 -1.69 -22.98 0.03
N ARG A 178 -1.89 -23.82 1.05
CA ARG A 178 -0.83 -24.59 1.71
C ARG A 178 -0.51 -25.88 0.96
#